data_AF-A0A2S9E1C6-F1
#
_entry.id   AF-A0A2S9E1C6-F1
#
_cell.length_a   1.000
_cell.length_b   1.000
_cell.length_c   1.000
_cell.angle_alpha   90.00
_cell.angle_beta   90.00
_cell.angle_gamma   90.00
#
_symmetry.space_group_name_H-M   'P 1'
#
loop_
_entity.id
_entity.type
_entity.pdbx_description
1 polymer ?
#
loop_
_entity_poly.entity_id
_entity_poly.type
_entity_poly.pdbx_seq_one_letter_code
_entity_poly.pdbx_strand_id
1 'polypeptide(L)' 'MDSETVPEGIVHADLTNGICTAERCFAVIGSLLTYFDQSNLTQDFARSLAPELGKELAKDPLIAAAK' A
#
# COMPACT_ATOMS: atom_id res chain seq x y z
N MET A 1 7.21 8.92 8.03
CA MET A 1 8.46 8.62 7.32
C MET A 1 8.43 9.53 6.13
N ASP A 2 9.17 10.63 6.19
CA ASP A 2 8.97 11.74 5.28
C ASP A 2 9.50 11.37 3.89
N SER A 3 8.64 11.53 2.89
CA SER A 3 8.83 11.23 1.47
C SER A 3 9.92 12.09 0.78
N GLU A 4 10.80 12.73 1.55
CA GLU A 4 11.50 13.92 1.07
C GLU A 4 12.65 13.61 0.10
N THR A 5 13.13 12.36 0.03
CA THR A 5 14.11 11.95 -1.01
C THR A 5 13.98 10.47 -1.37
N VAL A 6 13.04 10.12 -2.23
CA VAL A 6 13.07 8.83 -2.91
C VAL A 6 14.13 8.91 -4.02
N PRO A 7 15.16 8.03 -4.05
CA PRO A 7 16.17 8.05 -5.10
C PRO A 7 15.57 7.87 -6.50
N GLU A 8 16.26 8.39 -7.52
CA GLU A 8 15.85 8.25 -8.92
C GLU A 8 15.72 6.76 -9.30
N GLY A 9 14.59 6.39 -9.93
CA GLY A 9 14.27 5.01 -10.27
C GLY A 9 13.68 4.16 -9.13
N ILE A 10 13.45 4.74 -7.95
CA ILE A 10 12.67 4.11 -6.87
C ILE A 10 11.29 4.75 -6.80
N VAL A 11 10.25 3.90 -6.68
CA VAL A 11 8.88 4.35 -6.45
C VAL A 11 8.53 4.16 -4.98
N HIS A 12 8.18 5.24 -4.30
CA HIS A 12 7.55 5.14 -2.99
C HIS A 12 6.06 4.86 -3.17
N ALA A 13 5.68 3.59 -3.06
CA ALA A 13 4.29 3.16 -3.11
C ALA A 13 3.66 3.24 -1.71
N ASP A 14 2.97 4.35 -1.44
CA ASP A 14 2.30 4.56 -0.16
C ASP A 14 0.91 3.90 -0.18
N LEU A 15 0.76 2.83 0.60
CA LEU A 15 -0.50 2.12 0.77
C LEU A 15 -1.16 2.40 2.12
N THR A 16 -0.61 3.31 2.93
CA THR A 16 -1.06 3.53 4.32
C THR A 16 -2.55 3.88 4.38
N ASN A 17 -3.07 4.68 3.44
CA ASN A 17 -4.49 5.04 3.40
C ASN A 17 -5.42 3.85 3.11
N GLY A 18 -4.91 2.74 2.56
CA GLY A 18 -5.66 1.50 2.38
C GLY A 18 -5.77 0.65 3.65
N ILE A 19 -5.00 0.98 4.69
CA ILE A 19 -4.83 0.17 5.91
C ILE A 19 -5.25 0.96 7.17
N CYS A 20 -4.92 2.25 7.20
CA CYS A 20 -5.03 3.12 8.35
C CYS A 20 -5.63 4.47 7.98
N THR A 21 -6.19 5.12 9.00
CA THR A 21 -6.42 6.57 9.02
C THR A 21 -5.26 7.25 9.73
N ALA A 22 -5.27 8.58 9.80
CA ALA A 22 -4.31 9.35 10.57
C ALA A 22 -4.27 8.97 12.08
N GLU A 23 -5.37 8.42 12.61
CA GLU A 23 -5.52 8.17 14.04
C GLU A 23 -5.46 6.69 14.43
N ARG A 24 -5.84 5.80 13.50
CA ARG A 24 -5.95 4.36 13.80
C ARG A 24 -5.85 3.48 12.57
N CYS A 25 -5.38 2.25 12.80
CA CYS A 25 -5.49 1.15 11.86
C CYS A 25 -6.57 0.16 12.33
N PHE A 26 -7.32 -0.42 11.40
CA PHE A 26 -8.49 -1.22 11.72
C PHE A 26 -8.19 -2.72 11.62
N ALA A 27 -8.64 -3.49 12.61
CA ALA A 27 -8.46 -4.94 12.61
C ALA A 27 -9.29 -5.66 11.52
N VAL A 28 -10.36 -5.01 11.05
CA VAL A 28 -11.24 -5.51 9.99
C VAL A 28 -11.57 -4.35 9.06
N ILE A 29 -11.39 -4.54 7.75
CA ILE A 29 -11.76 -3.58 6.70
C ILE A 29 -12.61 -4.31 5.67
N GLY A 30 -13.82 -3.79 5.42
CA GLY A 30 -14.84 -4.50 4.65
C GLY A 30 -15.22 -5.81 5.35
N SER A 31 -14.91 -6.94 4.71
CA SER A 31 -15.16 -8.29 5.23
C SER A 31 -13.87 -9.08 5.50
N LEU A 32 -12.70 -8.44 5.51
CA LEU A 32 -11.41 -9.08 5.67
C LEU A 32 -10.77 -8.73 7.01
N LEU A 33 -10.17 -9.73 7.67
CA LEU A 33 -9.24 -9.51 8.77
C LEU A 33 -7.98 -8.86 8.23
N THR A 34 -7.59 -7.72 8.79
CA THR A 34 -6.45 -6.92 8.29
C THR A 34 -5.12 -7.56 8.68
N TYR A 35 -4.98 -7.95 9.94
CA TYR A 35 -3.70 -8.39 10.53
C TYR A 35 -3.71 -9.88 10.88
N PHE A 36 -2.61 -10.55 10.58
CA PHE A 36 -2.32 -11.91 11.04
C PHE A 36 -1.75 -11.90 12.46
N ASP A 37 -0.85 -10.95 12.73
CA ASP A 37 -0.21 -10.73 14.02
C ASP A 37 0.04 -9.23 14.27
N GLN A 38 0.98 -8.88 15.14
CA GLN A 38 1.26 -7.49 15.52
C GLN A 38 1.74 -6.60 14.37
N SER A 39 2.32 -7.15 13.30
CA SER A 39 2.91 -6.36 12.21
C SER A 39 2.62 -6.89 10.81
N ASN A 40 2.16 -8.14 10.67
CA ASN A 40 1.89 -8.73 9.37
C ASN A 40 0.41 -8.61 8.99
N LEU A 41 0.16 -8.29 7.71
CA LEU A 41 -1.17 -8.36 7.13
C LEU A 41 -1.58 -9.80 6.85
N THR A 42 -2.87 -10.09 6.85
CA THR A 42 -3.36 -11.38 6.33
C THR A 42 -3.12 -11.47 4.82
N GLN A 43 -3.02 -12.69 4.31
CA GLN A 43 -2.78 -12.92 2.88
C GLN A 43 -3.89 -12.33 2.01
N ASP A 44 -5.15 -12.49 2.42
CA ASP A 44 -6.30 -12.02 1.64
C ASP A 44 -6.39 -10.50 1.65
N PHE A 45 -6.10 -9.87 2.79
CA PHE A 45 -6.05 -8.42 2.87
C PHE A 45 -4.86 -7.84 2.08
N ALA A 46 -3.68 -8.45 2.15
CA ALA A 46 -2.54 -8.02 1.32
C ALA A 46 -2.85 -8.14 -0.19
N ARG A 47 -3.59 -9.18 -0.61
CA ARG A 47 -4.02 -9.34 -2.00
C ARG A 47 -5.03 -8.28 -2.43
N SER A 48 -5.91 -7.85 -1.53
CA SER A 48 -6.90 -6.82 -1.83
C SER A 48 -6.28 -5.44 -2.09
N LEU A 49 -5.05 -5.20 -1.62
CA LEU A 49 -4.29 -3.97 -1.89
C LEU A 49 -3.70 -3.89 -3.30
N ALA A 50 -3.71 -4.98 -4.08
CA ALA A 50 -3.08 -5.01 -5.41
C ALA A 50 -3.56 -3.92 -6.38
N PRO A 51 -4.86 -3.55 -6.45
CA PRO A 51 -5.31 -2.44 -7.29
C PRO A 51 -4.73 -1.08 -6.85
N GLU A 52 -4.61 -0.84 -5.55
CA GLU A 52 -4.04 0.41 -5.02
C GLU A 52 -2.54 0.47 -5.28
N LEU A 53 -1.83 -0.64 -5.06
CA LEU A 53 -0.42 -0.78 -5.46
C LEU A 53 -0.22 -0.49 -6.96
N GLY A 54 -1.12 -0.97 -7.81
CA GLY A 54 -1.07 -0.67 -9.24
C GLY A 54 -1.19 0.83 -9.54
N LYS A 55 -1.99 1.58 -8.78
CA LYS A 55 -2.12 3.04 -8.93
C LYS A 55 -0.86 3.75 -8.44
N GLU A 56 -0.31 3.34 -7.29
CA GLU A 56 0.93 3.89 -6.76
C GLU A 56 2.09 3.72 -7.74
N LEU A 57 2.25 2.51 -8.30
CA LEU A 57 3.27 2.21 -9.29
C LEU A 57 3.10 3.00 -10.59
N ALA A 58 1.86 3.22 -11.03
CA ALA A 58 1.56 4.00 -12.24
C ALA A 58 1.85 5.51 -12.10
N LYS A 59 2.15 6.01 -10.90
CA LYS A 59 2.64 7.39 -10.71
C LYS A 59 4.06 7.56 -11.26
N ASP A 60 4.82 6.48 -11.38
CA ASP A 60 6.13 6.50 -12.00
C ASP A 60 6.04 6.23 -13.52
N PRO A 61 6.57 7.15 -14.35
CA PRO A 61 6.52 7.02 -15.81
C PRO A 61 7.20 5.75 -16.35
N LEU A 62 8.23 5.23 -15.67
CA LEU A 62 8.97 4.03 -16.11
C LEU A 62 8.11 2.78 -16.00
N ILE A 63 7.26 2.69 -14.97
CA ILE A 63 6.34 1.55 -14.79
C ILE A 63 5.08 1.73 -15.63
N ALA A 64 4.58 2.96 -15.77
CA ALA A 64 3.41 3.25 -16.61
C ALA A 64 3.64 2.93 -18.09
N ALA A 65 4.88 3.11 -18.59
CA ALA A 65 5.25 2.82 -19.98
C ALA A 65 5.50 1.32 -20.26
N ALA A 66 5.63 0.48 -19.22
CA ALA A 66 5.90 -0.96 -19.35
C ALA A 66 4.62 -1.81 -19.45
N LYS A 67 3.45 -1.17 -19.45
CA LYS A 67 2.12 -1.79 -19.54
C LYS A 67 1.45 -1.47 -20.87
#